data_AF-A0A920N8S0-F1
#
_entry.id   AF-A0A920N8S0-F1
#
_cell.length_a   1.000
_cell.length_b   1.000
_cell.length_c   1.000
_cell.angle_alpha   90.00
_cell.angle_beta   90.00
_cell.angle_gamma   90.00
#
_symmetry.space_group_name_H-M   'P 1'
#
loop_
_entity.id
_entity.type
_entity.pdbx_description
1 polymer ?
#
loop_
_entity_poly.entity_id
_entity_poly.type
_entity_poly.pdbx_seq_one_letter_code
_entity_poly.pdbx_strand_id
1 'polypeptide(L)'
;MLREALRPYIMEQMELASSKGIPPMRPMFFDFPNQQGLYDIEDQFLFGSDLLIAPILQYKTRERSVYLPSSCSWTNVWENNTVEGGNLINVKAPIDRIPVFVNASNDRLIQLFNSHTLKTISNFE
;
A
#
# COMPACT_ATOMS: atom_id res chain seq x y z
N MET A 1 2.22 12.47 13.33
CA MET A 1 1.27 12.10 12.25
C MET A 1 1.94 11.08 11.32
N LEU A 2 1.19 10.18 10.67
CA LEU A 2 1.73 9.06 9.88
C LEU A 2 2.72 9.48 8.77
N ARG A 3 2.47 10.59 8.08
CA ARG A 3 3.36 11.09 7.02
C ARG A 3 4.78 11.40 7.53
N GLU A 4 4.89 11.94 8.75
CA GLU A 4 6.18 12.21 9.38
C GLU A 4 6.91 10.94 9.77
N ALA A 5 6.17 9.93 10.25
CA ALA A 5 6.74 8.62 10.54
C ALA A 5 7.31 7.96 9.27
N LEU A 6 6.63 8.12 8.12
CA LEU A 6 7.09 7.60 6.83
C LEU A 6 8.25 8.39 6.20
N ARG A 7 8.64 9.54 6.76
CA ARG A 7 9.71 10.39 6.20
C ARG A 7 10.99 9.62 5.85
N PRO A 8 11.54 8.72 6.69
CA PRO A 8 12.73 7.96 6.33
C PRO A 8 12.53 7.08 5.08
N TYR A 9 11.37 6.44 4.94
CA TYR A 9 11.04 5.64 3.76
C TYR A 9 10.88 6.51 2.51
N ILE A 10 10.21 7.66 2.64
CA ILE A 10 10.06 8.62 1.53
C ILE A 10 11.43 9.09 1.04
N MET A 11 12.35 9.42 1.95
CA MET A 11 13.70 9.86 1.60
C MET A 11 14.47 8.77 0.85
N GLU A 12 14.32 7.50 1.24
CA GLU A 12 14.90 6.37 0.51
C GLU A 12 14.36 6.26 -0.93
N GLN A 13 13.05 6.43 -1.12
CA GLN A 13 12.46 6.42 -2.46
C GLN A 13 12.90 7.64 -3.31
N MET A 14 13.10 8.80 -2.67
CA MET A 14 13.61 10.00 -3.36
C MET A 14 15.08 9.85 -3.77
N GLU A 15 15.90 9.18 -2.97
CA GLU A 15 17.28 8.86 -3.32
C GLU A 15 17.33 7.93 -4.54
N LEU A 16 16.48 6.90 -4.59
CA LEU A 16 16.35 6.03 -5.75
C LEU A 16 15.87 6.78 -7.00
N ALA A 17 14.97 7.75 -6.84
CA ALA A 17 14.52 8.61 -7.93
C ALA A 17 15.66 9.47 -8.48
N SER A 18 16.44 10.11 -7.61
CA SER A 18 17.56 10.96 -8.00
C SER A 18 18.71 10.17 -8.64
N SER A 19 19.09 9.04 -8.04
CA SER A 19 20.27 8.28 -8.44
C SER A 19 20.02 7.31 -9.60
N LYS A 20 18.81 6.76 -9.72
CA LYS A 20 18.49 5.69 -10.68
C LYS A 20 17.30 6.00 -11.59
N GLY A 21 16.63 7.14 -11.41
CA GLY A 21 15.43 7.50 -12.16
C GLY A 21 14.20 6.66 -11.82
N ILE A 22 14.21 5.93 -10.70
CA ILE A 22 13.09 5.08 -10.28
C ILE A 22 12.03 5.96 -9.58
N PRO A 23 10.80 6.10 -10.13
CA PRO A 23 9.82 7.00 -9.55
C PRO A 23 9.35 6.49 -8.17
N PRO A 24 9.09 7.39 -7.20
CA PRO A 24 8.53 6.98 -5.91
C PRO A 24 7.09 6.47 -6.01
N MET A 25 6.29 7.05 -6.90
CA MET A 25 4.93 6.56 -7.20
C MET A 25 4.99 5.76 -8.50
N ARG A 26 4.64 4.48 -8.42
CA ARG A 26 4.85 3.51 -9.50
C ARG A 26 3.53 2.85 -9.90
N PRO A 27 3.21 2.75 -11.19
CA PRO A 27 2.14 1.87 -11.63
C PRO A 27 2.50 0.41 -11.34
N MET A 28 1.50 -0.45 -11.18
CA MET A 28 1.70 -1.82 -10.73
C MET A 28 2.65 -2.63 -11.64
N PHE A 29 2.53 -2.46 -12.97
CA PHE A 29 3.37 -3.15 -13.94
C PHE A 29 4.87 -2.79 -13.83
N PHE A 30 5.23 -1.67 -13.19
CA PHE A 30 6.62 -1.21 -13.09
C PHE A 30 7.48 -2.21 -12.31
N ASP A 31 7.00 -2.66 -11.14
CA ASP A 31 7.69 -3.65 -10.30
C ASP A 31 7.29 -5.10 -10.67
N PHE A 32 6.20 -5.29 -11.42
CA PHE A 32 5.65 -6.59 -11.79
C PHE A 32 5.39 -6.73 -13.31
N PRO A 33 6.41 -6.57 -14.17
CA PRO A 33 6.23 -6.44 -15.63
C PRO A 33 5.72 -7.72 -16.31
N ASN A 34 5.90 -8.88 -15.67
CA ASN A 34 5.49 -10.19 -16.21
C ASN A 34 4.01 -10.51 -15.94
N GLN A 35 3.30 -9.69 -15.17
CA GLN A 35 1.88 -9.90 -14.83
C GLN A 35 1.03 -8.99 -15.71
N GLN A 36 0.62 -9.47 -16.89
CA GLN A 36 -0.07 -8.66 -17.90
C GLN A 36 -1.32 -7.93 -17.38
N GLY A 37 -2.08 -8.55 -16.47
CA GLY A 37 -3.26 -7.91 -15.88
C GLY A 37 -2.98 -6.64 -15.07
N LEU A 38 -1.73 -6.36 -14.71
CA LEU A 38 -1.34 -5.16 -13.97
C LEU A 38 -1.17 -3.91 -14.84
N TYR A 39 -1.14 -4.07 -16.17
CA TYR A 39 -1.05 -2.93 -17.09
C TYR A 39 -2.36 -2.15 -17.18
N ASP A 40 -3.49 -2.83 -16.99
CA ASP A 40 -4.84 -2.24 -17.07
C ASP A 40 -5.32 -1.66 -15.72
N ILE A 41 -4.50 -1.76 -14.67
CA ILE A 41 -4.84 -1.28 -13.34
C ILE A 41 -4.42 0.18 -13.18
N GLU A 42 -5.41 1.06 -13.16
CA GLU A 42 -5.22 2.52 -13.10
C GLU A 42 -5.58 3.12 -11.72
N ASP A 43 -6.26 2.35 -10.87
CA ASP A 43 -6.89 2.86 -9.64
C ASP A 43 -6.20 2.40 -8.34
N GLN A 44 -5.04 1.75 -8.45
CA GLN A 44 -4.12 1.44 -7.35
C GLN A 44 -2.68 1.55 -7.86
N PHE A 45 -1.75 1.81 -6.95
CA PHE A 45 -0.35 2.03 -7.29
C PHE A 45 0.56 1.60 -6.15
N LEU A 46 1.85 1.51 -6.46
CA LEU A 46 2.88 1.30 -5.44
C LEU A 46 3.53 2.63 -5.07
N PHE A 47 3.74 2.86 -3.78
CA PHE A 47 4.63 3.89 -3.28
C PHE A 47 5.93 3.24 -2.80
N GLY A 48 7.00 3.46 -3.56
CA GLY A 48 8.18 2.61 -3.54
C GLY A 48 7.85 1.18 -3.97
N SER A 49 8.63 0.22 -3.51
CA SER A 49 8.43 -1.22 -3.78
C SER A 49 7.56 -1.92 -2.74
N ASP A 50 7.22 -1.23 -1.64
CA ASP A 50 6.74 -1.89 -0.43
C ASP A 50 5.32 -1.50 -0.03
N LEU A 51 4.77 -0.39 -0.53
CA LEU A 51 3.44 0.07 -0.16
C LEU A 51 2.50 0.02 -1.36
N LEU A 52 1.47 -0.81 -1.30
CA LEU A 52 0.37 -0.81 -2.26
C LEU A 52 -0.76 0.06 -1.70
N ILE A 53 -1.16 1.07 -2.48
CA ILE A 53 -2.18 2.05 -2.10
C ILE A 53 -3.34 1.98 -3.10
N ALA A 54 -4.56 1.80 -2.59
CA ALA A 54 -5.76 1.68 -3.40
C ALA A 54 -6.84 2.67 -2.89
N PRO A 55 -6.82 3.94 -3.33
CA PRO A 55 -7.72 4.99 -2.82
C PRO A 55 -9.18 4.79 -3.22
N ILE A 56 -10.14 5.29 -2.44
CA ILE A 56 -11.56 5.26 -2.84
C ILE A 56 -11.85 6.42 -3.78
N LEU A 57 -12.19 6.10 -5.04
CA LEU A 57 -12.42 7.09 -6.10
C LEU A 57 -13.90 7.44 -6.32
N GLN A 58 -14.81 6.68 -5.71
CA GLN A 58 -16.26 6.84 -5.89
C GLN A 58 -16.95 7.33 -4.60
N TYR A 59 -17.90 8.25 -4.76
CA TYR A 59 -18.65 8.81 -3.63
C TYR A 59 -19.47 7.73 -2.92
N LYS A 60 -19.53 7.80 -1.58
CA LYS A 60 -20.24 6.86 -0.69
C LYS A 60 -19.77 5.40 -0.70
N THR A 61 -18.80 5.04 -1.53
CA THR A 61 -18.18 3.72 -1.51
C THR A 61 -17.47 3.47 -0.17
N ARG A 62 -17.65 2.26 0.40
CA ARG A 62 -17.09 1.85 1.70
C ARG A 62 -16.30 0.55 1.64
N GLU A 63 -16.12 0.02 0.45
CA GLU A 63 -15.32 -1.15 0.13
C GLU A 63 -14.89 -1.07 -1.32
N ARG A 64 -13.79 -1.73 -1.69
CA ARG A 64 -13.38 -1.83 -3.08
C ARG A 64 -12.62 -3.12 -3.33
N SER A 65 -12.61 -3.54 -4.60
CA SER A 65 -11.69 -4.56 -5.05
C SER A 65 -10.27 -4.00 -5.14
N VAL A 66 -9.30 -4.81 -4.70
CA VAL A 66 -7.86 -4.53 -4.75
C VAL A 66 -7.17 -5.77 -5.28
N TYR A 67 -6.36 -5.61 -6.32
CA TYR A 67 -5.55 -6.72 -6.84
C TYR A 67 -4.19 -6.72 -6.14
N LEU A 68 -3.86 -7.82 -5.49
CA LEU A 68 -2.55 -8.01 -4.88
C LEU A 68 -1.64 -8.71 -5.89
N PRO A 69 -0.53 -8.10 -6.35
CA PRO A 69 0.42 -8.75 -7.26
C PRO A 69 0.94 -10.07 -6.70
N SER A 70 1.13 -11.06 -7.56
CA SER A 70 1.73 -12.36 -7.20
C SER A 70 3.24 -12.21 -6.90
N SER A 71 3.89 -13.29 -6.44
CA SER A 71 5.30 -13.36 -6.01
C SER A 71 5.65 -12.70 -4.66
N CYS A 72 4.69 -12.05 -4.01
CA CYS A 72 4.84 -11.52 -2.65
C CYS A 72 3.54 -11.73 -1.85
N SER A 73 3.66 -11.74 -0.53
CA SER A 73 2.52 -11.64 0.39
C SER A 73 2.37 -10.19 0.85
N TRP A 74 1.15 -9.80 1.19
CA TRP A 74 0.79 -8.41 1.48
C TRP A 74 0.06 -8.31 2.82
N THR A 75 0.53 -7.46 3.71
CA THR A 75 -0.07 -7.21 5.02
C THR A 75 -0.94 -5.96 4.98
N ASN A 76 -2.23 -6.10 5.30
CA ASN A 76 -3.13 -4.96 5.45
C ASN A 76 -2.77 -4.18 6.72
N VAL A 77 -2.51 -2.87 6.59
CA VAL A 77 -2.04 -2.04 7.71
C VAL A 77 -3.09 -1.75 8.79
N TRP A 78 -4.36 -2.04 8.49
CA TRP A 78 -5.50 -1.76 9.38
C TRP A 78 -5.97 -2.98 10.15
N GLU A 79 -5.99 -4.14 9.48
CA GLU A 79 -6.43 -5.42 10.04
C GLU A 79 -5.26 -6.30 10.50
N ASN A 80 -4.03 -5.95 10.08
CA ASN A 80 -2.80 -6.69 10.36
C ASN A 80 -2.86 -8.17 9.95
N ASN A 81 -3.66 -8.48 8.91
CA ASN A 81 -3.71 -9.77 8.26
C ASN A 81 -2.81 -9.77 7.01
N THR A 82 -2.09 -10.86 6.81
CA THR A 82 -1.29 -11.09 5.62
C THR A 82 -2.04 -11.98 4.64
N VAL A 83 -2.04 -11.61 3.37
CA VAL A 83 -2.70 -12.32 2.28
C VAL A 83 -1.68 -12.63 1.19
N GLU A 84 -1.72 -13.84 0.65
CA GLU A 84 -0.92 -14.21 -0.51
C GLU A 84 -1.33 -13.42 -1.75
N GLY A 85 -0.32 -12.95 -2.49
CA GLY A 85 -0.52 -12.25 -3.76
C GLY A 85 -1.10 -13.13 -4.87
N GLY A 86 -1.41 -12.49 -6.00
CA GLY A 86 -1.99 -13.11 -7.20
C GLY A 86 -3.52 -13.14 -7.22
N ASN A 87 -4.17 -12.44 -6.29
CA ASN A 87 -5.61 -12.51 -6.08
C ASN A 87 -6.24 -11.11 -6.06
N LEU A 88 -7.48 -11.03 -6.56
CA LEU A 88 -8.35 -9.89 -6.36
C LEU A 88 -9.13 -10.09 -5.06
N ILE A 89 -9.02 -9.15 -4.12
CA ILE A 89 -9.72 -9.21 -2.83
C ILE A 89 -10.67 -8.03 -2.67
N ASN A 90 -11.79 -8.24 -1.98
CA ASN A 90 -12.68 -7.14 -1.57
C ASN A 90 -12.26 -6.64 -0.19
N VAL A 91 -11.97 -5.34 -0.09
CA VAL A 91 -11.38 -4.73 1.11
C VAL A 91 -12.30 -3.64 1.65
N LYS A 92 -12.52 -3.64 2.96
CA LYS A 92 -13.27 -2.59 3.64
C LYS A 92 -12.47 -1.27 3.64
N ALA A 93 -13.17 -0.20 3.32
CA ALA A 93 -12.64 1.15 3.24
C ALA A 93 -13.64 2.15 3.84
N PRO A 94 -13.84 2.14 5.19
CA PRO A 94 -14.68 3.14 5.84
C PRO A 94 -14.13 4.56 5.61
N ILE A 95 -14.94 5.57 5.90
CA ILE A 95 -14.69 6.96 5.48
C ILE A 95 -13.37 7.56 5.96
N ASP A 96 -12.82 7.02 7.03
CA ASP A 96 -11.62 7.48 7.74
C ASP A 96 -10.32 6.81 7.28
N ARG A 97 -10.37 5.81 6.39
CA ARG A 97 -9.19 5.10 5.89
C ARG A 97 -9.33 4.60 4.47
N ILE A 98 -8.19 4.55 3.79
CA ILE A 98 -8.06 3.91 2.48
C ILE A 98 -7.37 2.55 2.61
N PRO A 99 -7.66 1.57 1.75
CA PRO A 99 -6.88 0.34 1.68
C PRO A 99 -5.39 0.62 1.41
N VAL A 100 -4.54 0.13 2.32
CA VAL A 100 -3.09 0.19 2.22
C VAL A 100 -2.53 -1.15 2.64
N PHE A 101 -1.60 -1.68 1.85
CA PHE A 101 -0.91 -2.92 2.12
C PHE A 101 0.59 -2.69 2.10
N VAL A 102 1.30 -3.39 2.98
CA VAL A 102 2.76 -3.44 3.05
C VAL A 102 3.21 -4.78 2.49
N ASN A 103 4.27 -4.82 1.70
CA ASN A 103 4.92 -6.07 1.33
C ASN A 103 5.38 -6.80 2.61
N ALA A 104 4.96 -8.05 2.79
CA ALA A 104 5.18 -8.82 4.01
C ALA A 104 6.67 -9.03 4.35
N SER A 105 7.59 -8.82 3.40
CA SER A 105 9.03 -8.84 3.67
C SER A 105 9.56 -7.58 4.38
N ASN A 106 8.75 -6.52 4.52
CA ASN A 106 9.17 -5.24 5.10
C ASN A 106 8.65 -5.06 6.54
N ASP A 107 9.25 -5.79 7.48
CA ASP A 107 8.89 -5.75 8.91
C ASP A 107 8.94 -4.34 9.50
N ARG A 108 9.88 -3.51 9.05
CA ARG A 108 10.04 -2.13 9.54
C ARG A 108 8.80 -1.30 9.24
N LEU A 109 8.28 -1.37 8.02
CA LEU A 109 7.06 -0.65 7.64
C LEU A 109 5.84 -1.21 8.37
N ILE A 110 5.72 -2.54 8.49
CA ILE A 110 4.64 -3.17 9.25
C ILE A 110 4.60 -2.65 10.70
N GLN A 111 5.74 -2.63 11.39
CA GLN A 111 5.85 -2.11 12.75
C GLN A 111 5.54 -0.60 12.83
N LEU A 112 6.00 0.18 11.85
CA LEU A 112 5.72 1.61 11.77
C LEU A 112 4.21 1.86 11.67
N PHE A 113 3.50 1.15 10.79
CA PHE A 113 2.05 1.27 10.68
C PHE A 113 1.36 0.81 11.95
N ASN A 114 1.72 -0.35 12.52
CA ASN A 114 1.11 -0.83 13.76
C ASN A 114 1.21 0.19 14.91
N SER A 115 2.36 0.84 15.08
CA SER A 115 2.54 1.87 16.12
C SER A 115 1.74 3.16 15.94
N HIS A 116 1.22 3.43 14.73
CA HIS A 116 0.48 4.66 14.38
C HIS A 116 -1.01 4.40 14.10
N THR A 117 -1.36 3.21 13.59
CA THR A 117 -2.74 2.77 13.40
C THR A 117 -3.43 2.55 14.74
N LEU A 118 -2.76 1.92 15.71
CA LEU A 118 -3.30 1.71 17.07
C LEU A 118 -3.61 3.02 17.78
N LYS A 119 -2.79 4.06 17.58
CA LYS A 119 -3.00 5.41 18.13
C LYS A 119 -4.17 6.15 17.48
N THR A 120 -4.52 5.79 16.26
CA THR A 120 -5.63 6.42 15.53
C THR A 120 -6.95 5.85 16.05
N ILE A 121 -7.03 4.53 16.27
CA ILE A 121 -8.23 3.86 16.82
C ILE A 121 -8.52 4.32 18.25
N SER A 122 -7.50 4.51 19.08
CA SER A 122 -7.66 4.94 20.48
C SER A 122 -8.02 6.41 20.68
N ASN A 123 -7.96 7.25 19.65
CA ASN A 123 -8.34 8.68 19.72
C ASN A 123 -9.80 8.92 19.32
N PHE A 124 -10.57 7.86 19.07
CA PHE A 124 -12.00 7.93 18.75
C PHE A 124 -12.89 7.26 19.83
N GLU A 125 -12.34 6.95 21.00
CA GLU A 125 -13.06 6.66 22.25
C GLU A 125 -12.87 7.82 23.23
#